data_AF-A0A6V8PYV1-F1
#
_entry.id   AF-A0A6V8PYV1-F1
#
_cell.length_a   1.000
_cell.length_b   1.000
_cell.length_c   1.000
_cell.angle_alpha   90.00
_cell.angle_beta   90.00
_cell.angle_gamma   90.00
#
_symmetry.space_group_name_H-M   'P 1'
#
loop_
_entity.id
_entity.type
_entity.pdbx_description
1 polymer ?
#
loop_
_entity_poly.entity_id
_entity_poly.type
_entity_poly.pdbx_seq_one_letter_code
_entity_poly.pdbx_strand_id
1 'polypeptide(L)'
;MKLSEYAKKMGVSYRTAWNYFKQGKLNAYQTHTRTIIVKEDVCPSDKKVAIYCRVSSSENKNNLEFQKNRLLDYCTAEGYKVSKVVTEVGSGVNDTRQQWLPLLQDRSSSLIIVEHKDRITRFGFHAYKA
;
A
#
# COMPACT_ATOMS: atom_id res chain seq x y z
N MET A 1 -15.32 6.61 13.25
CA MET A 1 -16.44 7.35 12.63
C MET A 1 -17.74 7.15 13.42
N LYS A 2 -18.72 8.04 13.32
CA LYS A 2 -20.06 7.81 13.90
C LYS A 2 -20.79 6.71 13.13
N LEU A 3 -21.69 5.97 13.79
CA LEU A 3 -22.48 4.92 13.14
C LEU A 3 -23.32 5.45 11.95
N SER A 4 -23.79 6.69 12.02
CA SER A 4 -24.50 7.35 10.92
C SER A 4 -23.62 7.63 9.70
N GLU A 5 -22.36 8.00 9.90
CA GLU A 5 -21.37 8.16 8.83
C GLU A 5 -21.00 6.81 8.22
N TYR A 6 -20.86 5.78 9.06
CA TYR A 6 -20.63 4.40 8.62
C TYR A 6 -21.75 3.90 7.71
N ALA A 7 -23.00 4.12 8.12
CA ALA A 7 -24.16 3.73 7.33
C ALA A 7 -24.16 4.39 5.94
N LYS A 8 -23.87 5.70 5.87
CA LYS A 8 -23.74 6.44 4.60
C LYS A 8 -22.61 5.90 3.73
N LYS A 9 -21.42 5.66 4.32
CA LYS A 9 -20.24 5.16 3.60
C LYS A 9 -20.47 3.77 3.01
N MET A 10 -21.15 2.90 3.75
CA MET A 10 -21.45 1.53 3.31
C MET A 10 -22.72 1.43 2.45
N GLY A 11 -23.45 2.54 2.24
CA GLY A 11 -24.71 2.55 1.49
C GLY A 11 -25.84 1.77 2.17
N VAL A 12 -25.81 1.59 3.48
CA VAL A 12 -26.81 0.84 4.25
C VAL A 12 -27.67 1.76 5.11
N SER A 13 -28.88 1.31 5.46
CA SER A 13 -29.73 2.06 6.39
C SER A 13 -29.09 2.13 7.79
N TYR A 14 -29.40 3.18 8.55
CA TYR A 14 -28.95 3.30 9.95
C TYR A 14 -29.39 2.09 10.80
N ARG A 15 -30.62 1.60 10.58
CA ARG A 15 -31.16 0.43 11.29
C ARG A 15 -30.36 -0.84 10.99
N THR A 16 -29.90 -0.99 9.74
CA THR A 16 -29.02 -2.10 9.33
C THR A 16 -27.66 -2.02 10.03
N ALA A 17 -27.04 -0.83 10.05
CA ALA A 17 -25.77 -0.62 10.75
C ALA A 17 -25.89 -0.86 12.27
N TRP A 18 -27.01 -0.45 12.88
CA TRP A 18 -27.30 -0.71 14.29
C TRP A 18 -27.50 -2.20 14.59
N ASN A 19 -28.16 -2.94 13.69
CA ASN A 19 -28.27 -4.40 13.80
C ASN A 19 -26.90 -5.07 13.74
N TYR A 20 -26.00 -4.63 12.86
CA TYR A 20 -24.64 -5.17 12.79
C TYR A 20 -23.83 -4.91 14.07
N PHE A 21 -23.98 -3.73 14.66
CA PHE A 21 -23.39 -3.42 15.97
C PHE A 21 -23.95 -4.34 17.06
N LYS A 22 -25.28 -4.50 17.12
CA LYS A 22 -25.94 -5.38 18.12
C LYS A 22 -25.55 -6.86 17.95
N GLN A 23 -25.27 -7.29 16.72
CA GLN A 23 -24.80 -8.63 16.38
C GLN A 23 -23.29 -8.82 16.62
N GLY A 24 -22.55 -7.78 17.04
CA GLY A 24 -21.10 -7.83 17.22
C GLY A 24 -20.30 -7.95 15.91
N LYS A 25 -20.92 -7.67 14.76
CA LYS A 25 -20.26 -7.71 13.43
C LYS A 25 -19.45 -6.46 13.11
N LEU A 26 -19.54 -5.43 13.94
CA LEU A 26 -18.80 -4.19 13.80
C LEU A 26 -17.84 -4.04 14.98
N ASN A 27 -16.59 -3.71 14.69
CA ASN A 27 -15.66 -3.22 15.70
C ASN A 27 -16.05 -1.79 16.10
N ALA A 28 -17.02 -1.67 17.00
CA ALA A 28 -17.53 -0.39 17.45
C ALA A 28 -17.73 -0.41 18.98
N TYR A 29 -17.61 0.75 19.60
CA TYR A 29 -17.85 0.91 21.03
C TYR A 29 -18.86 2.03 21.28
N GLN A 30 -19.58 1.91 22.38
CA GLN A 30 -20.54 2.91 22.82
C GLN A 30 -19.89 3.81 23.87
N THR A 31 -19.96 5.13 23.66
CA THR A 31 -19.49 6.10 24.66
C THR A 31 -20.49 6.24 25.81
N HIS A 32 -20.06 6.89 26.89
CA HIS A 32 -20.92 7.23 28.03
C HIS A 32 -22.16 8.06 27.62
N THR A 33 -22.06 8.81 26.51
CA THR A 33 -23.14 9.59 25.90
C THR A 33 -24.05 8.78 24.97
N ARG A 34 -23.98 7.43 25.03
CA ARG A 34 -24.70 6.49 24.16
C ARG A 34 -24.38 6.59 22.66
N THR A 35 -23.37 7.36 22.27
CA THR A 35 -22.97 7.49 20.87
C THR A 35 -22.16 6.28 20.46
N ILE A 36 -22.52 5.65 19.34
CA ILE A 36 -21.80 4.49 18.79
C ILE A 36 -20.71 5.01 17.85
N ILE A 37 -19.46 4.70 18.20
CA ILE A 37 -18.28 5.01 17.41
C ILE A 37 -17.77 3.72 16.79
N VAL A 38 -17.84 3.63 15.47
CA VAL A 38 -17.25 2.54 14.70
C VAL A 38 -15.75 2.85 14.57
N LYS A 39 -14.93 1.95 15.10
CA LYS A 39 -13.50 1.91 14.78
C LYS A 39 -13.44 1.34 13.38
N GLU A 40 -12.93 2.10 12.43
CA GLU A 40 -12.50 1.47 11.19
C GLU A 40 -11.38 0.54 11.58
N ASP A 41 -11.63 -0.76 11.49
CA ASP A 41 -10.56 -1.64 11.10
C ASP A 41 -10.17 -1.14 9.71
N VAL A 42 -9.17 -0.27 9.67
CA VAL A 42 -8.31 -0.19 8.50
C VAL A 42 -7.76 -1.60 8.45
N CYS A 43 -8.47 -2.52 7.80
CA CYS A 43 -7.89 -3.80 7.45
C CYS A 43 -6.62 -3.37 6.73
N PRO A 44 -5.43 -3.62 7.32
CA PRO A 44 -4.20 -3.37 6.59
C PRO A 44 -4.39 -4.27 5.40
N SER A 45 -4.67 -3.67 4.25
CA SER A 45 -5.15 -4.42 3.11
C SER A 45 -4.15 -5.55 2.94
N ASP A 46 -4.59 -6.82 2.96
CA ASP A 46 -3.69 -7.98 2.79
C ASP A 46 -3.00 -7.97 1.41
N LYS A 47 -3.14 -6.87 0.66
CA LYS A 47 -2.21 -6.38 -0.34
C LYS A 47 -0.81 -6.36 0.24
N LYS A 48 -0.13 -7.49 0.06
CA LYS A 48 1.32 -7.61 0.14
C LYS A 48 1.92 -6.61 -0.83
N VAL A 49 2.70 -5.68 -0.29
CA VAL A 49 3.35 -4.63 -1.08
C VAL A 49 4.80 -5.02 -1.33
N ALA A 50 5.25 -4.89 -2.57
CA ALA A 50 6.66 -4.96 -2.91
C ALA A 50 7.22 -3.55 -3.12
N ILE A 51 8.40 -3.29 -2.61
CA ILE A 51 9.12 -2.03 -2.79
C ILE A 51 10.22 -2.25 -3.81
N TYR A 52 10.31 -1.37 -4.81
CA TYR A 52 11.40 -1.37 -5.79
C TYR A 52 12.16 -0.04 -5.77
N CYS A 53 13.46 -0.13 -5.47
CA CYS A 53 14.37 1.01 -5.38
C CYS A 53 15.46 0.88 -6.44
N ARG A 54 15.81 1.99 -7.11
CA ARG A 54 16.86 1.99 -8.14
C ARG A 54 17.71 3.24 -8.09
N VAL A 55 19.04 3.06 -8.21
CA VAL A 55 20.02 4.14 -8.42
C VAL A 55 20.83 3.91 -9.68
N SER A 56 21.23 5.00 -10.34
CA SER A 56 21.96 4.95 -11.62
C SER A 56 23.44 4.60 -11.48
N SER A 57 24.04 4.88 -10.32
CA SER A 57 25.48 4.71 -10.07
C SER A 57 25.68 4.03 -8.73
N SER A 58 26.69 3.16 -8.65
CA SER A 58 27.11 2.49 -7.40
C SER A 58 27.62 3.45 -6.33
N GLU A 59 28.05 4.65 -6.72
CA GLU A 59 28.43 5.74 -5.82
C GLU A 59 27.23 6.29 -5.03
N ASN A 60 26.01 6.09 -5.54
CA ASN A 60 24.76 6.53 -4.91
C ASN A 60 24.14 5.45 -3.99
N LYS A 61 24.91 4.48 -3.50
CA LYS A 61 24.42 3.44 -2.58
C LYS A 61 23.80 4.02 -1.30
N ASN A 62 24.39 5.08 -0.74
CA ASN A 62 23.81 5.75 0.44
C ASN A 62 22.41 6.30 0.13
N ASN A 63 22.23 6.89 -1.06
CA ASN A 63 20.93 7.38 -1.51
C ASN A 63 19.90 6.24 -1.69
N LEU A 64 20.34 5.04 -2.06
CA LEU A 64 19.48 3.86 -2.19
C LEU A 64 18.92 3.41 -0.83
N GLU A 65 19.75 3.44 0.22
CA GLU A 65 19.31 3.12 1.58
C GLU A 65 18.33 4.15 2.11
N PHE A 66 18.59 5.45 1.92
CA PHE A 66 17.64 6.50 2.29
C PHE A 66 16.31 6.38 1.54
N GLN A 67 16.35 6.08 0.23
CA GLN A 67 15.16 5.83 -0.57
C GLN A 67 14.35 4.63 -0.02
N LYS A 68 15.03 3.53 0.30
CA LYS A 68 14.40 2.35 0.89
C LYS A 68 13.71 2.69 2.22
N ASN A 69 14.39 3.40 3.12
CA ASN A 69 13.83 3.76 4.42
C ASN A 69 12.61 4.67 4.27
N ARG A 70 12.66 5.68 3.40
CA ARG A 70 11.50 6.54 3.11
C ARG A 70 10.29 5.74 2.61
N LEU A 71 10.50 4.76 1.74
CA LEU A 71 9.41 3.92 1.22
C LEU A 71 8.88 2.94 2.28
N LEU A 72 9.74 2.44 3.16
CA LEU A 72 9.30 1.64 4.30
C LEU A 72 8.45 2.46 5.27
N ASP A 73 8.89 3.68 5.60
CA ASP A 73 8.14 4.60 6.47
C ASP A 73 6.79 4.99 5.86
N TYR A 74 6.74 5.19 4.54
CA TYR A 74 5.48 5.39 3.83
C TYR A 74 4.57 4.16 3.94
N CYS A 75 5.11 2.96 3.74
CA CYS A 75 4.34 1.73 3.84
C CYS A 75 3.81 1.49 5.27
N THR A 76 4.60 1.78 6.30
CA THR A 76 4.17 1.62 7.69
C THR A 76 3.11 2.65 8.07
N ALA A 77 3.24 3.90 7.62
CA ALA A 77 2.23 4.95 7.82
C ALA A 77 0.89 4.62 7.17
N GLU A 78 0.91 4.06 5.95
CA GLU A 78 -0.28 3.64 5.21
C GLU A 78 -0.86 2.28 5.69
N GLY A 79 -0.17 1.59 6.60
CA GLY A 79 -0.58 0.25 7.07
C GLY A 79 -0.38 -0.87 6.05
N TYR A 80 0.51 -0.69 5.09
CA TYR A 80 0.86 -1.72 4.11
C TYR A 80 1.79 -2.78 4.71
N LYS A 81 1.51 -4.05 4.41
CA LYS A 81 2.41 -5.17 4.73
C LYS A 81 3.45 -5.32 3.61
N VAL A 82 4.68 -4.88 3.88
CA VAL A 82 5.79 -5.02 2.93
C VAL A 82 6.22 -6.48 2.89
N SER A 83 6.03 -7.13 1.75
CA SER A 83 6.41 -8.53 1.53
C SER A 83 7.81 -8.69 0.97
N LYS A 84 8.29 -7.70 0.21
CA LYS A 84 9.56 -7.80 -0.53
C LYS A 84 10.13 -6.41 -0.76
N VAL A 85 11.45 -6.29 -0.62
CA VAL A 85 12.18 -5.08 -0.98
C VAL A 85 13.26 -5.47 -1.96
N VAL A 86 13.24 -4.85 -3.14
CA VAL A 86 14.20 -5.10 -4.21
C VAL A 86 14.94 -3.82 -4.51
N THR A 87 16.27 -3.90 -4.48
CA THR A 87 17.18 -2.78 -4.72
C THR A 87 18.05 -3.09 -5.93
N GLU A 88 18.11 -2.17 -6.88
CA GLU A 88 18.87 -2.33 -8.12
C GLU A 88 19.81 -1.15 -8.37
N VAL A 89 21.03 -1.45 -8.81
CA VAL A 89 22.02 -0.47 -9.22
C VAL A 89 22.24 -0.64 -10.71
N GLY A 90 21.80 0.32 -11.51
CA GLY A 90 21.88 0.22 -12.96
C GLY A 90 21.41 1.49 -13.67
N SER A 91 22.01 1.78 -14.82
CA SER A 91 21.60 2.93 -15.64
C SER A 91 20.19 2.68 -16.20
N GLY A 92 19.37 3.73 -16.33
CA GLY A 92 18.01 3.61 -16.89
C GLY A 92 17.98 3.37 -18.40
N VAL A 93 19.12 3.00 -18.99
CA VAL A 93 19.38 2.82 -20.42
C VAL A 93 19.89 1.40 -20.70
N ASN A 94 20.68 0.80 -19.81
CA ASN A 94 21.06 -0.61 -19.92
C ASN A 94 20.02 -1.50 -19.24
N ASP A 95 19.29 -2.21 -20.09
CA ASP A 95 18.02 -2.87 -19.80
C ASP A 95 18.17 -4.33 -19.35
N THR A 96 19.29 -4.72 -18.74
CA THR A 96 19.39 -6.03 -18.08
C THR A 96 18.68 -5.96 -16.73
N ARG A 97 17.35 -5.84 -16.78
CA ARG A 97 16.42 -5.74 -15.65
C ARG A 97 16.31 -7.07 -14.90
N GLN A 98 17.42 -7.50 -14.30
CA GLN A 98 17.53 -8.80 -13.66
C GLN A 98 16.60 -8.94 -12.46
N GLN A 99 16.29 -7.84 -11.76
CA GLN A 99 15.50 -7.86 -10.53
C GLN A 99 14.07 -7.35 -10.72
N TRP A 100 13.83 -6.49 -11.70
CA TRP A 100 12.49 -5.97 -12.00
C TRP A 100 11.57 -7.00 -12.66
N LEU A 101 12.06 -7.77 -13.64
CA LEU A 101 11.23 -8.77 -14.33
C LEU A 101 10.72 -9.89 -13.39
N PRO A 102 11.56 -10.47 -12.51
CA PRO A 102 11.08 -11.44 -11.52
C PRO A 102 10.07 -10.83 -10.54
N LEU A 103 10.24 -9.55 -10.18
CA LEU A 103 9.31 -8.85 -9.29
C LEU A 103 7.93 -8.61 -9.93
N LEU A 104 7.89 -8.36 -11.25
CA LEU A 104 6.61 -8.29 -11.99
C LEU A 104 5.93 -9.65 -12.16
N GLN A 105 6.71 -10.72 -12.29
CA GLN A 105 6.18 -12.08 -12.40
C GLN A 105 5.67 -12.62 -11.05
N ASP A 106 6.09 -12.02 -9.94
CA ASP A 106 5.71 -12.40 -8.58
C ASP A 106 4.28 -11.92 -8.24
N ARG A 107 3.30 -12.80 -8.48
CA ARG A 107 1.89 -12.58 -8.13
C ARG A 107 1.61 -12.52 -6.64
N SER A 108 2.62 -12.75 -5.79
CA SER A 108 2.49 -12.64 -4.34
C SER A 108 2.30 -11.19 -3.88
N SER A 109 2.75 -10.23 -4.69
CA SER A 109 2.58 -8.80 -4.41
C SER A 109 1.38 -8.24 -5.17
N SER A 110 0.49 -7.56 -4.45
CA SER A 110 -0.69 -6.91 -5.05
C SER A 110 -0.40 -5.47 -5.48
N LEU A 111 0.69 -4.89 -4.98
CA LEU A 111 1.08 -3.52 -5.26
C LEU A 111 2.61 -3.42 -5.28
N ILE A 112 3.14 -2.67 -6.23
CA ILE A 112 4.56 -2.32 -6.31
C ILE A 112 4.69 -0.82 -6.09
N ILE A 113 5.47 -0.42 -5.08
CA ILE A 113 5.73 0.98 -4.76
C ILE A 113 7.15 1.36 -5.23
N VAL A 114 7.24 2.50 -5.88
CA VAL A 114 8.46 3.07 -6.44
C VAL A 114 8.46 4.58 -6.16
N GLU A 115 9.61 5.16 -5.79
CA GLU A 115 9.68 6.60 -5.44
C GLU A 115 9.45 7.51 -6.67
N HIS A 116 9.94 7.13 -7.84
CA HIS A 116 9.81 7.93 -9.07
C HIS A 116 9.48 7.07 -10.28
N LYS A 117 8.60 7.57 -11.16
CA LYS A 117 8.19 6.92 -12.41
C LYS A 117 9.38 6.58 -13.32
N ASP A 118 10.38 7.46 -13.37
CA ASP A 118 11.63 7.28 -14.15
C ASP A 118 12.52 6.14 -13.63
N ARG A 119 12.19 5.55 -12.48
CA ARG A 119 12.89 4.37 -11.96
C ARG A 119 12.39 3.07 -12.58
N ILE A 120 11.17 3.06 -13.12
CA ILE A 120 10.59 1.94 -13.86
C ILE A 120 11.10 1.94 -15.30
N THR A 121 10.92 3.06 -16.01
CA THR A 121 11.41 3.26 -17.39
C THR A 121 11.54 4.75 -17.70
N ARG A 122 12.56 5.16 -18.47
CA ARG A 122 12.61 6.52 -19.07
C ARG A 122 11.76 6.62 -20.36
N PHE A 123 11.51 5.48 -21.01
CA PHE A 123 10.65 5.34 -22.19
C PHE A 123 9.87 4.02 -22.10
N GLY A 124 8.57 4.01 -22.46
CA GLY A 124 7.80 2.77 -22.64
C GLY A 124 6.78 2.39 -21.55
N PHE A 125 6.36 3.31 -20.67
CA PHE A 125 5.31 3.02 -19.66
C PHE A 125 3.94 2.63 -20.27
N HIS A 126 3.71 2.92 -21.55
CA HIS A 126 2.46 2.60 -22.25
C HIS A 126 2.22 1.10 -22.50
N ALA A 127 3.23 0.23 -22.35
CA ALA A 127 3.10 -1.20 -22.62
C ALA A 127 2.60 -2.03 -21.40
N TYR A 128 2.43 -1.43 -20.23
CA TYR A 128 2.19 -2.17 -18.97
C TYR A 128 0.79 -1.96 -18.37
N LYS A 129 -0.15 -1.36 -19.12
CA LYS A 129 -1.58 -1.41 -18.77
C LYS A 129 -2.17 -2.70 -19.33
N ALA A 130 -2.38 -3.68 -18.46
CA ALA A 130 -3.32 -4.78 -18.67
C ALA A 130 -4.36 -4.72 -17.55
#